data_AF-A0A1F7UPA7-F1
#
_entry.id   AF-A0A1F7UPA7-F1
#
_cell.length_a   1.000
_cell.length_b   1.000
_cell.length_c   1.000
_cell.angle_alpha   90.00
_cell.angle_beta   90.00
_cell.angle_gamma   90.00
#
_symmetry.space_group_name_H-M   'P 1'
#
loop_
_entity.id
_entity.type
_entity.pdbx_description
1 polymer ?
#
loop_
_entity_poly.entity_id
_entity_poly.type
_entity_poly.pdbx_seq_one_letter_code
_entity_poly.pdbx_strand_id
1 'polypeptide(L)' 'MNITKCNKCKKDKPQNTWGFEKGAPWIGGSIRGQGLNLYFDLCDKCGTRLAQYTKRYFKLEKSEE' A
#
# COMPACT_ATOMS: atom_id res chain seq x y z
N MET A 1 16.24 2.09 -16.32
CA MET A 1 15.96 1.96 -14.87
C MET A 1 14.45 1.82 -14.69
N ASN A 2 13.97 0.72 -14.09
CA ASN A 2 12.55 0.55 -13.78
C ASN A 2 12.21 1.34 -12.52
N ILE A 3 11.59 2.52 -12.68
CA ILE A 3 11.12 3.33 -11.56
C ILE A 3 9.74 2.80 -11.16
N THR A 4 9.63 2.14 -10.01
CA THR A 4 8.33 1.78 -9.43
C THR A 4 7.58 3.07 -9.09
N LYS A 5 6.31 3.17 -9.47
CA LYS A 5 5.46 4.34 -9.15
C LYS A 5 4.31 3.91 -8.27
N CYS A 6 3.80 4.84 -7.45
CA CYS A 6 2.60 4.60 -6.66
C CYS A 6 1.42 4.38 -7.60
N ASN A 7 0.71 3.26 -7.45
CA ASN A 7 -0.42 2.93 -8.33
C ASN A 7 -1.53 3.98 -8.26
N LYS A 8 -1.70 4.63 -7.10
CA LYS A 8 -2.76 5.61 -6.85
C LYS A 8 -2.41 7.03 -7.32
N CYS A 9 -1.27 7.57 -6.90
CA CYS A 9 -0.91 8.98 -7.17
C CYS A 9 0.25 9.16 -8.16
N LYS A 10 0.77 8.06 -8.73
CA LYS A 10 1.88 8.02 -9.68
C LYS A 10 3.20 8.64 -9.20
N LYS A 11 3.32 8.96 -7.90
CA LYS A 11 4.56 9.39 -7.25
C LYS A 11 5.64 8.32 -7.44
N ASP A 12 6.83 8.72 -7.86
CA ASP A 12 7.96 7.82 -8.04
C ASP A 12 8.46 7.27 -6.69
N LYS A 13 8.78 5.97 -6.67
CA LYS A 13 9.44 5.31 -5.54
C LYS A 13 10.90 5.73 -5.53
N PRO A 14 11.39 6.36 -4.46
CA PRO A 14 12.81 6.65 -4.36
C PRO A 14 13.56 5.32 -4.49
N GLN A 15 14.53 5.25 -5.40
CA GLN A 15 15.47 4.14 -5.40
C GLN A 15 16.34 4.30 -4.16
N ASN A 16 16.14 3.43 -3.17
CA ASN A 16 16.99 3.42 -1.99
C ASN A 16 18.42 3.04 -2.42
N THR A 17 19.29 4.02 -2.63
CA THR A 17 20.74 3.82 -2.66
C THR A 17 21.18 3.41 -1.26
N TRP A 18 21.41 2.11 -1.05
CA TRP A 18 22.24 1.55 0.02
C TRP A 18 22.14 2.23 1.39
N GLY A 19 20.92 2.30 1.91
CA GLY A 19 20.68 2.80 3.25
C GLY A 19 19.39 2.20 3.77
N PHE A 20 19.47 1.54 4.92
CA PHE A 20 18.35 1.19 5.77
C PHE A 20 17.70 2.48 6.33
N GLU A 21 17.34 3.43 5.47
CA GLU A 21 16.60 4.61 5.89
C GLU A 21 15.16 4.19 6.16
N LYS A 22 14.85 4.09 7.46
CA LYS A 22 13.51 4.06 8.05
C LYS A 22 12.73 5.35 7.71
N GLY A 23 12.54 5.66 6.43
CA GLY A 23 12.16 7.01 6.01
C GLY A 23 10.85 7.15 5.23
N ALA A 24 10.37 6.10 4.54
CA ALA A 24 9.07 6.18 3.86
C ALA A 24 8.47 4.77 3.70
N PRO A 25 7.47 4.37 4.51
CA PRO A 25 6.85 3.05 4.38
C PRO A 25 6.01 3.03 3.10
N TRP A 26 6.61 2.54 2.02
CA TRP A 26 5.84 2.10 0.86
C TRP A 26 5.12 0.82 1.22
N ILE A 27 3.82 0.77 0.94
CA ILE A 27 3.00 -0.41 1.19
C ILE A 27 2.83 -1.14 -0.14
N GLY A 28 3.49 -2.28 -0.25
CA GLY A 28 3.26 -3.26 -1.30
C GLY A 28 2.23 -4.30 -0.84
N GLY A 29 1.36 -4.73 -1.74
CA GLY A 29 0.40 -5.77 -1.44
C GLY A 29 -0.21 -6.39 -2.69
N SER A 30 -1.00 -7.44 -2.48
CA SER A 30 -1.79 -8.07 -3.54
C SER A 30 -3.19 -8.37 -3.06
N ILE A 31 -4.20 -8.07 -3.87
CA ILE A 31 -5.58 -8.51 -3.65
C ILE A 31 -5.82 -9.72 -4.55
N ARG A 32 -6.32 -10.81 -3.95
CA ARG A 32 -6.73 -12.02 -4.65
C ARG A 32 -8.26 -12.14 -4.59
N GLY A 33 -8.92 -12.28 -5.74
CA GLY A 33 -10.37 -12.50 -5.79
C GLY A 33 -10.86 -12.90 -7.18
N GLN A 34 -11.79 -13.86 -7.26
CA GLN A 34 -12.45 -14.33 -8.50
C GLN A 34 -11.50 -14.53 -9.70
N GLY A 35 -10.32 -15.12 -9.48
CA GLY A 35 -9.32 -15.37 -10.52
C GLY A 35 -8.43 -14.18 -10.89
N LEU A 36 -8.61 -13.02 -10.26
CA LEU A 36 -7.80 -11.82 -10.45
C LEU A 36 -6.77 -11.68 -9.33
N ASN A 37 -5.50 -11.50 -9.71
CA ASN A 37 -4.42 -11.11 -8.80
C ASN A 37 -4.01 -9.67 -9.12
N LEU A 38 -4.43 -8.72 -8.29
CA LEU A 38 -4.04 -7.31 -8.43
C LEU A 38 -2.88 -7.01 -7.49
N TYR A 39 -1.72 -6.69 -8.06
CA TYR A 39 -0.57 -6.20 -7.32
C TYR A 39 -0.59 -4.67 -7.24
N PHE A 40 -0.30 -4.13 -6.07
CA PHE A 40 -0.22 -2.70 -5.86
C PHE A 40 1.00 -2.30 -5.04
N ASP A 41 1.62 -1.20 -5.46
CA ASP A 41 2.61 -0.44 -4.69
C ASP A 41 2.00 0.93 -4.38
N LEU A 42 1.91 1.28 -3.09
CA LEU A 42 1.40 2.57 -2.64
C LEU A 42 2.50 3.33 -1.90
N CYS A 43 2.57 4.65 -2.14
CA CYS A 43 3.37 5.53 -1.32
C CYS A 43 2.78 5.65 0.10
N ASP A 44 3.60 6.06 1.06
CA ASP A 44 3.24 6.27 2.47
C ASP A 44 1.83 6.88 2.69
N LYS A 45 1.53 8.00 2.04
CA LYS A 45 0.23 8.68 2.18
C LYS A 45 -0.94 7.80 1.71
N CYS A 46 -0.76 7.11 0.59
CA CYS A 46 -1.81 6.25 0.03
C CYS A 46 -1.94 4.93 0.81
N GLY A 47 -0.83 4.36 1.25
CA GLY A 47 -0.79 3.16 2.08
C GLY A 47 -1.42 3.41 3.45
N THR A 48 -1.11 4.53 4.10
CA THR A 48 -1.70 4.91 5.40
C THR A 48 -3.21 5.05 5.30
N ARG A 49 -3.74 5.67 4.23
CA ARG A 49 -5.19 5.77 4.00
C ARG A 49 -5.83 4.39 3.83
N LEU A 50 -5.19 3.48 3.10
CA LEU A 50 -5.66 2.11 2.95
C LEU A 50 -5.69 1.40 4.32
N ALA A 51 -4.60 1.47 5.08
CA ALA A 51 -4.53 0.85 6.41
C ALA A 51 -5.59 1.40 7.38
N GLN A 52 -5.85 2.71 7.36
CA GLN A 52 -6.92 3.32 8.15
C GLN A 52 -8.30 2.82 7.72
N TYR A 53 -8.56 2.73 6.41
CA TYR A 53 -9.81 2.21 5.87
C TYR A 53 -10.01 0.75 6.28
N THR A 54 -9.02 -0.12 6.08
CA THR A 54 -9.06 -1.54 6.44
C THR A 54 -9.26 -1.72 7.94
N LYS A 55 -8.56 -0.96 8.78
CA LYS A 55 -8.74 -0.99 10.24
C LYS A 55 -10.14 -0.56 10.66
N ARG A 56 -10.74 0.43 9.98
CA ARG A 56 -12.12 0.85 10.24
C ARG A 56 -13.12 -0.20 9.78
N TYR A 57 -12.92 -0.79 8.60
CA TYR A 57 -13.77 -1.84 8.05
C TYR A 57 -13.87 -3.05 9.00
N PHE A 58 -12.72 -3.61 9.41
CA PHE A 58 -12.71 -4.75 10.35
C PHE A 58 -13.23 -4.42 11.76
N LYS A 59 -13.12 -3.16 12.20
CA LYS A 59 -13.72 -2.73 13.47
C LYS A 59 -15.25 -2.65 13.40
N LEU A 60 -15.79 -2.27 12.24
CA LEU A 60 -17.23 -2.22 12.01
C LEU A 60 -17.80 -3.65 11.94
N GLU A 61 -17.14 -4.56 11.21
CA GLU A 61 -17.56 -5.97 11.16
C GLU A 61 -17.61 -6.62 12.55
N LYS A 62 -16.65 -6.29 13.43
CA LYS A 62 -16.63 -6.83 14.80
C LYS A 62 -17.74 -6.26 15.72
N SER A 63 -18.43 -5.20 15.31
CA SER A 63 -19.53 -4.62 16.10
C SER A 63 -20.90 -5.12 15.65
N GLU A 64 -20.96 -5.92 14.58
CA GLU A 64 -22.18 -6.51 14.02
C GLU A 64 -22.36 -8.00 14.41
N GLU A 65 -21.52 -8.53 15.30
CA GLU A 65 -21.63 -9.86 15.94
C GLU A 65 -22.16 -9.79 17.37
#